data_AF-A0A397HUR2-F1
#
_entry.id   AF-A0A397HUR2-F1
#
_cell.length_a   1.000
_cell.length_b   1.000
_cell.length_c   1.000
_cell.angle_alpha   90.00
_cell.angle_beta   90.00
_cell.angle_gamma   90.00
#
_symmetry.space_group_name_H-M   'P 1'
#
loop_
_entity.id
_entity.type
_entity.pdbx_description
1 polymer ?
#
loop_
_entity_poly.entity_id
_entity_poly.type
_entity_poly.pdbx_seq_one_letter_code
_entity_poly.pdbx_strand_id
1 'polypeptide(L)'
;MASSFPVRRVSAIIARRPPRIISTTRRLNSSSSVQTQNPAYPLYPSVQLLLHEKGIPESEVSKIPASGPKGRLLKGDVLAYIGAIPAEYPSSQASRIEKLSHLDLSNIKIAAPPKPAETKAPIVEEPIARPPPTVSVAVSIPLATVLSVQKNIKETIGVTVPLSTFLARATDLANDDLPRSPRTKPSADELFDEILGAKPIKTSRGDYVPELNALEAAEYQPAQPVKGDIIDILSGKAPKKAPRAAFAEQYPAGSAANVFSLTVPVGDETRARVFLDRVKTLLTVEPGRLVL
;
A
#
# COMPACT_ATOMS: atom_id res chain seq x y z
N MET A 1 -7.73 83.68 -26.31
CA MET A 1 -6.88 82.48 -26.25
C MET A 1 -7.49 81.53 -25.24
N ALA A 2 -7.91 80.36 -25.68
CA ALA A 2 -8.73 79.41 -24.93
C ALA A 2 -8.06 78.04 -24.80
N SER A 3 -8.64 77.22 -23.92
CA SER A 3 -8.34 75.81 -23.54
C SER A 3 -7.26 75.67 -22.48
N SER A 4 -7.52 75.39 -21.19
CA SER A 4 -8.39 74.42 -20.49
C SER A 4 -7.96 72.95 -20.64
N PHE A 5 -7.39 72.43 -19.55
CA PHE A 5 -6.98 71.03 -19.37
C PHE A 5 -8.19 70.13 -19.10
N PRO A 6 -8.16 68.86 -19.57
CA PRO A 6 -8.86 67.80 -18.87
C PRO A 6 -8.01 66.55 -18.60
N VAL A 7 -7.98 66.18 -17.32
CA VAL A 7 -8.33 64.87 -16.76
C VAL A 7 -7.90 63.64 -17.57
N ARG A 8 -6.77 63.01 -17.16
CA ARG A 8 -6.45 61.62 -17.50
C ARG A 8 -7.46 60.68 -16.82
N ARG A 9 -8.42 60.17 -17.59
CA ARG A 9 -9.23 59.01 -17.21
C ARG A 9 -8.39 57.74 -17.34
N VAL A 10 -8.29 56.99 -16.25
CA VAL A 10 -7.78 55.61 -16.22
C VAL A 10 -8.84 54.72 -16.85
N SER A 11 -8.51 54.10 -17.99
CA SER A 11 -9.38 53.12 -18.63
C SER A 11 -9.23 51.76 -17.96
N ALA A 12 -10.28 51.33 -17.29
CA ALA A 12 -10.48 49.95 -16.84
C ALA A 12 -10.55 49.02 -18.06
N ILE A 13 -9.45 48.34 -18.40
CA ILE A 13 -9.46 47.19 -19.32
C ILE A 13 -8.55 46.11 -18.73
N ILE A 14 -9.02 45.47 -17.66
CA ILE A 14 -8.62 44.11 -17.30
C ILE A 14 -9.83 43.22 -17.61
N ALA A 15 -10.13 43.09 -18.90
CA ALA A 15 -10.98 42.01 -19.38
C ALA A 15 -10.14 40.74 -19.36
N ARG A 16 -10.29 39.94 -18.30
CA ARG A 16 -9.74 38.59 -18.18
C ARG A 16 -10.28 37.75 -19.36
N ARG A 17 -9.48 37.60 -20.42
CA ARG A 17 -9.69 36.55 -21.42
C ARG A 17 -9.23 35.23 -20.80
N PRO A 18 -10.06 34.17 -20.75
CA PRO A 18 -9.56 32.86 -20.42
C PRO A 18 -8.54 32.43 -21.49
N PRO A 19 -7.47 31.70 -21.11
CA PRO A 19 -6.51 31.20 -22.09
C PRO A 19 -7.26 30.29 -23.07
N ARG A 20 -7.17 30.59 -24.36
CA ARG A 20 -7.51 29.63 -25.42
C ARG A 20 -6.67 28.39 -25.18
N ILE A 21 -7.30 27.31 -24.75
CA ILE A 21 -6.72 25.98 -24.79
C ILE A 21 -6.53 25.68 -26.27
N ILE A 22 -5.30 25.83 -26.75
CA ILE A 22 -4.89 25.30 -28.04
C ILE A 22 -4.92 23.79 -27.84
N SER A 23 -6.03 23.16 -28.19
CA SER A 23 -6.10 21.72 -28.34
C SER A 23 -5.16 21.33 -29.48
N THR A 24 -3.90 21.05 -29.14
CA THR A 24 -3.00 20.36 -30.06
C THR A 24 -3.43 18.90 -30.11
N THR A 25 -4.57 18.63 -30.73
CA THR A 25 -4.82 17.31 -31.31
C THR A 25 -3.93 17.20 -32.55
N ARG A 26 -2.63 16.98 -32.32
CA ARG A 26 -1.72 16.56 -33.38
C ARG A 26 -2.17 15.17 -33.79
N ARG A 27 -3.08 15.09 -34.78
CA ARG A 27 -3.47 13.82 -35.39
C ARG A 27 -2.21 13.07 -35.79
N LEU A 28 -1.97 11.94 -35.16
CA LEU A 28 -1.02 10.95 -35.63
C LEU A 28 -1.69 10.28 -36.84
N ASN A 29 -1.69 10.96 -37.99
CA ASN A 29 -2.12 10.33 -39.24
C ASN A 29 -1.05 9.29 -39.60
N SER A 30 -1.32 8.01 -39.35
CA SER A 30 -0.61 6.92 -40.02
C SER A 30 -1.28 6.80 -41.39
N SER A 31 -0.49 6.94 -42.43
CA SER A 31 -0.94 6.61 -43.77
C SER A 31 -1.01 5.09 -43.85
N SER A 32 -2.18 4.53 -44.18
CA SER A 32 -2.37 3.10 -44.46
C SER A 32 -1.76 2.64 -45.79
N SER A 33 -1.15 3.56 -46.56
CA SER A 33 -0.35 3.22 -47.73
C SER A 33 1.08 2.90 -47.31
N VAL A 34 1.66 1.84 -47.88
CA VAL A 34 3.09 1.52 -47.72
C VAL A 34 3.89 2.71 -48.25
N GLN A 35 4.38 3.54 -47.34
CA GLN A 35 5.20 4.70 -47.67
C GLN A 35 6.65 4.37 -47.39
N THR A 36 7.53 4.70 -48.31
CA THR A 36 8.97 4.68 -48.06
C THR A 36 9.39 5.89 -47.24
N GLN A 37 10.59 5.87 -46.67
CA GLN A 37 11.14 6.97 -45.89
C GLN A 37 10.97 8.32 -46.60
N ASN A 38 10.31 9.27 -45.94
CA ASN A 38 10.22 10.64 -46.42
C ASN A 38 11.52 11.42 -46.10
N PRO A 39 12.27 11.92 -47.10
CA PRO A 39 13.53 12.65 -46.90
C PRO A 39 13.35 13.99 -46.18
N ALA A 40 12.11 14.50 -46.08
CA ALA A 40 11.81 15.74 -45.34
C ALA A 40 12.00 15.60 -43.82
N TYR A 41 12.11 14.37 -43.29
CA TYR A 41 12.31 14.12 -41.87
C TYR A 41 13.66 13.42 -41.61
N PRO A 42 14.52 13.98 -40.74
CA PRO A 42 15.78 13.32 -40.38
C PRO A 42 15.50 12.02 -39.63
N LEU A 43 16.42 11.08 -39.76
CA LEU A 43 16.40 9.80 -39.04
C LEU A 43 16.54 10.03 -37.53
N TYR A 44 15.91 9.17 -36.73
CA TYR A 44 16.13 9.19 -35.29
C TYR A 44 17.53 8.65 -34.94
N PRO A 45 18.16 9.14 -33.86
CA PRO A 45 19.47 8.64 -33.43
C PRO A 45 19.49 7.13 -33.18
N SER A 46 18.40 6.58 -32.64
CA SER A 46 18.25 5.15 -32.40
C SER A 46 18.13 4.31 -33.67
N VAL A 47 17.56 4.90 -34.73
CA VAL A 47 17.46 4.27 -36.04
C VAL A 47 18.80 4.34 -36.76
N GLN A 48 19.46 5.50 -36.72
CA GLN A 48 20.79 5.68 -37.29
C GLN A 48 21.79 4.72 -36.66
N LEU A 49 21.81 4.62 -35.34
CA LEU A 49 22.65 3.65 -34.62
C LEU A 49 22.38 2.22 -35.07
N LEU A 50 21.11 1.83 -35.17
CA LEU A 50 20.73 0.48 -35.58
C LEU A 50 21.14 0.18 -37.03
N LEU A 51 20.98 1.13 -37.95
CA LEU A 51 21.44 0.99 -39.34
C LEU A 51 22.96 0.78 -39.41
N HIS A 52 23.73 1.55 -38.63
CA HIS A 52 25.18 1.38 -38.53
C HIS A 52 25.57 0.02 -37.91
N GLU A 53 24.94 -0.37 -36.79
CA GLU A 53 25.19 -1.66 -36.12
C GLU A 53 24.90 -2.86 -37.02
N LYS A 54 23.91 -2.74 -37.89
CA LYS A 54 23.48 -3.81 -38.79
C LYS A 54 24.10 -3.71 -40.19
N GLY A 55 24.96 -2.71 -40.41
CA GLY A 55 25.68 -2.53 -41.68
C GLY A 55 24.78 -2.21 -42.87
N ILE A 56 23.59 -1.63 -42.64
CA ILE A 56 22.65 -1.28 -43.71
C ILE A 56 23.07 0.08 -44.30
N PRO A 57 23.41 0.16 -45.59
CA PRO A 57 23.81 1.41 -46.22
C PRO A 57 22.62 2.37 -46.34
N GLU A 58 22.89 3.68 -46.31
CA GLU A 58 21.86 4.72 -46.39
C GLU A 58 20.99 4.61 -47.68
N SER A 59 21.54 4.02 -48.74
CA SER A 59 20.85 3.76 -50.00
C SER A 59 19.70 2.75 -49.89
N GLU A 60 19.74 1.86 -48.90
CA GLU A 60 18.67 0.87 -48.66
C GLU A 60 17.53 1.44 -47.83
N VAL A 61 17.74 2.57 -47.14
CA VAL A 61 16.75 3.18 -46.25
C VAL A 61 15.51 3.64 -47.03
N SER A 62 15.68 4.05 -48.29
CA SER A 62 14.56 4.38 -49.19
C SER A 62 13.72 3.17 -49.61
N LYS A 63 14.21 1.93 -49.41
CA LYS A 63 13.47 0.69 -49.74
C LYS A 63 12.69 0.14 -48.54
N ILE A 64 12.98 0.62 -47.34
CA ILE A 64 12.34 0.15 -46.11
C ILE A 64 10.92 0.75 -46.01
N PRO A 65 9.88 -0.07 -45.80
CA PRO A 65 8.53 0.42 -45.58
C PRO A 65 8.45 1.15 -44.24
N ALA A 66 8.07 2.41 -44.26
CA ALA A 66 7.95 3.25 -43.09
C ALA A 66 6.51 3.24 -42.56
N SER A 67 6.33 2.79 -41.32
CA SER A 67 5.03 2.74 -40.64
C SER A 67 4.77 3.96 -39.75
N GLY A 68 5.76 4.83 -39.58
CA GLY A 68 5.63 6.02 -38.73
C GLY A 68 4.83 7.16 -39.36
N PRO A 69 4.36 8.12 -38.54
CA PRO A 69 3.53 9.23 -39.01
C PRO A 69 4.27 10.05 -40.08
N LYS A 70 3.58 10.34 -41.18
CA LYS A 70 4.11 11.04 -42.37
C LYS A 70 5.25 10.30 -43.11
N GLY A 71 5.22 8.96 -43.11
CA GLY A 71 6.24 8.14 -43.79
C GLY A 71 7.60 8.20 -43.07
N ARG A 72 7.56 8.34 -41.74
CA ARG A 72 8.77 8.36 -40.91
C ARG A 72 9.21 6.94 -40.59
N LEU A 73 10.49 6.65 -40.79
CA LEU A 73 11.06 5.35 -40.52
C LEU A 73 11.30 5.15 -39.01
N LEU A 74 10.77 4.06 -38.47
CA LEU A 74 10.85 3.71 -37.05
C LEU A 74 11.79 2.52 -36.81
N LYS A 75 12.19 2.31 -35.55
CA LYS A 75 13.02 1.17 -35.14
C LYS A 75 12.38 -0.17 -35.52
N GLY A 76 11.06 -0.28 -35.36
CA GLY A 76 10.31 -1.48 -35.73
C GLY A 76 10.38 -1.80 -37.22
N ASP A 77 10.39 -0.78 -38.08
CA ASP A 77 10.44 -0.93 -39.53
C ASP A 77 11.79 -1.51 -39.98
N VAL A 78 12.89 -1.05 -39.38
CA VAL A 78 14.22 -1.61 -39.69
C VAL A 78 14.38 -3.02 -39.16
N LEU A 79 13.85 -3.31 -37.96
CA LEU A 79 13.87 -4.66 -37.41
C LEU A 79 13.01 -5.64 -38.24
N ALA A 80 11.89 -5.18 -38.78
CA ALA A 80 11.06 -5.94 -39.70
C ALA A 80 11.79 -6.19 -41.03
N TYR A 81 12.53 -5.21 -41.54
CA TYR A 81 13.36 -5.35 -42.75
C TYR A 81 14.49 -6.37 -42.58
N ILE A 82 15.13 -6.41 -41.41
CA ILE A 82 16.18 -7.40 -41.07
C ILE A 82 15.58 -8.81 -40.86
N GLY A 83 14.26 -8.93 -40.64
CA GLY A 83 13.59 -10.18 -40.34
C GLY A 83 13.65 -10.60 -38.87
N ALA A 84 14.05 -9.70 -37.97
CA ALA A 84 14.02 -9.95 -36.53
C ALA A 84 12.60 -9.94 -35.95
N ILE A 85 11.65 -9.32 -36.67
CA ILE A 85 10.23 -9.21 -36.33
C ILE A 85 9.43 -9.50 -37.62
N PRO A 86 8.20 -10.06 -37.55
CA PRO A 86 7.36 -10.24 -38.72
C PRO A 86 7.11 -8.92 -39.48
N ALA A 87 7.16 -8.98 -40.82
CA ALA A 87 7.06 -7.80 -41.70
C ALA A 87 5.75 -7.00 -41.53
N GLU A 88 4.66 -7.67 -41.15
CA GLU A 88 3.33 -7.06 -40.95
C GLU A 88 3.11 -6.48 -39.55
N TYR A 89 4.05 -6.70 -38.62
CA TYR A 89 3.90 -6.27 -37.24
C TYR A 89 3.86 -4.75 -37.08
N PRO A 90 4.76 -3.95 -37.70
CA PRO A 90 4.73 -2.49 -37.54
C PRO A 90 3.42 -1.86 -38.06
N SER A 91 2.94 -2.31 -39.23
CA SER A 91 1.72 -1.80 -39.85
C SER A 91 0.46 -2.15 -39.06
N SER A 92 0.35 -3.40 -38.57
CA SER A 92 -0.78 -3.81 -37.72
C SER A 92 -0.81 -3.08 -36.38
N GLN A 93 0.35 -2.85 -35.76
CA GLN A 93 0.44 -2.04 -34.54
C GLN A 93 0.04 -0.59 -34.78
N ALA A 94 0.47 0.02 -35.89
CA ALA A 94 0.06 1.38 -36.23
C ALA A 94 -1.47 1.48 -36.35
N SER A 95 -2.10 0.56 -37.10
CA SER A 95 -3.58 0.52 -37.21
C SER A 95 -4.28 0.28 -35.87
N ARG A 96 -3.71 -0.51 -34.97
CA ARG A 96 -4.26 -0.72 -33.62
C ARG A 96 -4.17 0.55 -32.78
N ILE A 97 -3.02 1.22 -32.82
CA ILE A 97 -2.81 2.48 -32.09
C ILE A 97 -3.78 3.54 -32.61
N GLU A 98 -4.00 3.65 -33.93
CA GLU A 98 -5.00 4.57 -34.49
C GLU A 98 -6.40 4.29 -33.96
N LYS A 99 -6.82 3.03 -33.97
CA LYS A 99 -8.12 2.61 -33.42
C LYS A 99 -8.27 2.98 -31.95
N LEU A 100 -7.25 2.72 -31.13
CA LEU A 100 -7.28 3.02 -29.69
C LEU A 100 -7.06 4.51 -29.37
N SER A 101 -6.45 5.27 -30.28
CA SER A 101 -6.24 6.71 -30.12
C SER A 101 -7.54 7.51 -30.25
N HIS A 102 -8.51 6.96 -30.97
CA HIS A 102 -9.85 7.50 -31.00
C HIS A 102 -10.65 6.90 -29.83
N LEU A 103 -11.08 7.75 -28.90
CA LEU A 103 -12.04 7.32 -27.87
C LEU A 103 -13.39 7.09 -28.56
N ASP A 104 -13.70 5.83 -28.85
CA ASP A 104 -14.96 5.45 -29.48
C ASP A 104 -16.12 5.59 -28.48
N LEU A 105 -16.72 6.78 -28.47
CA LEU A 105 -17.89 7.09 -27.63
C LEU A 105 -19.20 6.55 -28.23
N SER A 106 -19.16 5.84 -29.36
CA SER A 106 -20.33 5.37 -30.11
C SER A 106 -21.14 4.28 -29.38
N ASN A 107 -20.53 3.53 -28.47
CA ASN A 107 -21.18 2.46 -27.68
C ASN A 107 -21.42 2.83 -26.21
N ILE A 108 -21.39 4.12 -25.87
CA ILE A 108 -21.69 4.56 -24.50
C ILE A 108 -23.21 4.60 -24.33
N LYS A 109 -23.77 3.60 -23.65
CA LYS A 109 -25.12 3.69 -23.07
C LYS A 109 -25.08 4.76 -21.98
N ILE A 110 -25.57 5.95 -22.29
CA ILE A 110 -25.72 7.02 -21.31
C ILE A 110 -26.63 6.47 -20.21
N ALA A 111 -26.08 6.23 -19.02
CA ALA A 111 -26.87 5.88 -17.86
C ALA A 111 -27.85 7.03 -17.62
N ALA A 112 -29.15 6.71 -17.57
CA ALA A 112 -30.18 7.68 -17.25
C ALA A 112 -29.83 8.38 -15.94
N PRO A 113 -30.04 9.71 -15.82
CA PRO A 113 -29.75 10.43 -14.59
C PRO A 113 -30.48 9.76 -13.42
N PRO A 114 -29.84 9.63 -12.24
CA PRO A 114 -30.45 8.93 -11.11
C PRO A 114 -31.76 9.62 -10.76
N LYS A 115 -32.86 8.89 -10.98
CA LYS A 115 -34.20 9.31 -10.59
C LYS A 115 -34.22 9.41 -9.05
N PRO A 116 -34.75 10.48 -8.46
CA PRO A 116 -34.85 10.61 -7.01
C PRO A 116 -35.57 9.39 -6.44
N ALA A 117 -35.01 8.85 -5.35
CA ALA A 117 -35.40 7.59 -4.74
C ALA A 117 -36.91 7.53 -4.45
N GLU A 118 -37.57 6.56 -5.08
CA GLU A 118 -38.84 6.02 -4.62
C GLU A 118 -38.69 4.53 -4.35
N THR A 119 -39.28 4.15 -3.24
CA THR A 119 -39.24 2.88 -2.53
C THR A 119 -39.62 1.66 -3.35
N LYS A 120 -38.69 0.69 -3.39
CA LYS A 120 -38.83 -0.78 -3.32
C LYS A 120 -39.99 -1.47 -4.09
N ALA A 121 -39.60 -2.35 -5.02
CA ALA A 121 -40.14 -3.71 -5.13
C ALA A 121 -39.02 -4.66 -5.63
N PRO A 122 -39.00 -5.94 -5.19
CA PRO A 122 -37.79 -6.76 -5.11
C PRO A 122 -37.50 -7.48 -6.42
N ILE A 123 -36.28 -7.31 -6.92
CA ILE A 123 -35.73 -8.11 -8.03
C ILE A 123 -34.58 -8.90 -7.43
N VAL A 124 -34.71 -10.23 -7.51
CA VAL A 124 -33.80 -11.30 -7.13
C VAL A 124 -32.32 -10.87 -7.19
N GLU A 125 -31.74 -10.63 -6.02
CA GLU A 125 -30.31 -10.42 -5.83
C GLU A 125 -29.61 -11.78 -5.83
N GLU A 126 -28.70 -11.98 -6.78
CA GLU A 126 -27.57 -12.89 -6.60
C GLU A 126 -26.86 -12.55 -5.28
N PRO A 127 -26.38 -13.55 -4.51
CA PRO A 127 -26.00 -13.36 -3.13
C PRO A 127 -24.83 -12.40 -3.04
N ILE A 128 -25.12 -11.18 -2.55
CA ILE A 128 -24.14 -10.26 -1.99
C ILE A 128 -23.30 -11.08 -1.01
N ALA A 129 -22.03 -11.28 -1.35
CA ALA A 129 -21.06 -11.97 -0.53
C ALA A 129 -21.08 -11.33 0.86
N ARG A 130 -21.68 -12.05 1.81
CA ARG A 130 -21.64 -11.74 3.24
C ARG A 130 -20.17 -11.42 3.59
N PRO A 131 -19.85 -10.28 4.25
CA PRO A 131 -18.48 -10.01 4.65
C PRO A 131 -17.95 -11.24 5.39
N PRO A 132 -16.74 -11.72 5.05
CA PRO A 132 -16.23 -12.95 5.63
C PRO A 132 -16.28 -12.80 7.15
N PRO A 133 -16.73 -13.81 7.89
CA PRO A 133 -16.75 -13.73 9.34
C PRO A 133 -15.31 -13.43 9.81
N THR A 134 -15.17 -12.39 10.64
CA THR A 134 -13.90 -11.96 11.22
C THR A 134 -13.88 -12.39 12.67
N VAL A 135 -12.76 -12.94 13.12
CA VAL A 135 -12.51 -13.36 14.50
C VAL A 135 -11.45 -12.44 15.09
N SER A 136 -11.68 -11.97 16.31
CA SER A 136 -10.70 -11.21 17.08
C SER A 136 -9.91 -12.14 17.99
N VAL A 137 -8.59 -12.12 17.87
CA VAL A 137 -7.67 -12.85 18.77
C VAL A 137 -6.93 -11.82 19.61
N ALA A 138 -6.94 -11.97 20.93
CA ALA A 138 -6.31 -11.05 21.86
C ALA A 138 -5.32 -11.74 22.79
N VAL A 139 -4.14 -11.14 23.00
CA VAL A 139 -3.09 -11.63 23.90
C VAL A 139 -2.55 -10.47 24.73
N SER A 140 -2.38 -10.69 26.04
CA SER A 140 -1.74 -9.70 26.92
C SER A 140 -0.22 -9.83 26.88
N ILE A 141 0.47 -8.71 26.65
CA ILE A 141 1.92 -8.65 26.51
C ILE A 141 2.49 -7.59 27.49
N PRO A 142 3.38 -7.98 28.42
CA PRO A 142 4.03 -7.03 29.31
C PRO A 142 5.12 -6.23 28.56
N LEU A 143 5.16 -4.91 28.75
CA LEU A 143 6.16 -4.01 28.12
C LEU A 143 7.29 -3.56 29.07
N ALA A 144 7.40 -4.15 30.27
CA ALA A 144 8.39 -3.75 31.27
C ALA A 144 9.84 -3.89 30.78
N THR A 145 10.14 -4.94 30.02
CA THR A 145 11.46 -5.23 29.41
C THR A 145 11.84 -4.21 28.33
N VAL A 146 10.87 -3.74 27.56
CA VAL A 146 11.10 -2.72 26.52
C VAL A 146 11.43 -1.39 27.18
N LEU A 147 10.72 -1.04 28.26
CA LEU A 147 10.97 0.20 29.01
C LEU A 147 12.34 0.20 29.71
N SER A 148 12.81 -0.94 30.22
CA SER A 148 14.16 -1.01 30.80
C SER A 148 15.23 -0.82 29.74
N VAL A 149 15.10 -1.47 28.58
CA VAL A 149 16.04 -1.27 27.45
C VAL A 149 16.01 0.16 26.94
N GLN A 150 14.84 0.78 26.84
CA GLN A 150 14.72 2.19 26.45
C GLN A 150 15.49 3.12 27.40
N LYS A 151 15.41 2.89 28.72
CA LYS A 151 16.19 3.63 29.72
C LYS A 151 17.69 3.39 29.54
N ASN A 152 18.10 2.14 29.36
CA ASN A 152 19.51 1.78 29.16
C ASN A 152 20.11 2.43 27.90
N ILE A 153 19.39 2.44 26.77
CA ILE A 153 19.82 3.09 25.52
C ILE A 153 19.93 4.60 25.74
N LYS A 154 18.97 5.21 26.44
CA LYS A 154 18.99 6.63 26.76
C LYS A 154 20.18 7.00 27.66
N GLU A 155 20.54 6.14 28.60
CA GLU A 155 21.69 6.36 29.50
C GLU A 155 23.03 6.15 28.80
N THR A 156 23.14 5.19 27.87
CA THR A 156 24.40 4.82 27.20
C THR A 156 24.71 5.69 25.98
N ILE A 157 23.71 5.94 25.13
CA ILE A 157 23.88 6.60 23.83
C ILE A 157 23.29 8.03 23.86
N GLY A 158 22.48 8.36 24.87
CA GLY A 158 21.80 9.66 24.97
C GLY A 158 20.60 9.81 24.03
N VAL A 159 20.33 8.80 23.18
CA VAL A 159 19.24 8.81 22.19
C VAL A 159 18.04 8.07 22.76
N THR A 160 16.86 8.70 22.68
CA THR A 160 15.60 8.07 23.12
C THR A 160 14.91 7.43 21.92
N VAL A 161 14.86 6.10 21.91
CA VAL A 161 14.13 5.33 20.90
C VAL A 161 12.66 5.24 21.30
N PRO A 162 11.69 5.62 20.44
CA PRO A 162 10.27 5.59 20.79
C PRO A 162 9.70 4.17 20.79
N LEU A 163 8.75 3.88 21.68
CA LEU A 163 8.12 2.55 21.79
C LEU A 163 7.50 2.06 20.47
N SER A 164 6.99 2.97 19.65
CA SER A 164 6.43 2.66 18.33
C SER A 164 7.44 1.95 17.40
N THR A 165 8.73 2.25 17.51
CA THR A 165 9.76 1.60 16.69
C THR A 165 10.03 0.16 17.12
N PHE A 166 10.03 -0.12 18.42
CA PHE A 166 10.11 -1.50 18.92
C PHE A 166 8.91 -2.32 18.47
N LEU A 167 7.71 -1.73 18.54
CA LEU A 167 6.50 -2.39 18.06
C LEU A 167 6.54 -2.64 16.56
N ALA A 168 6.88 -1.63 15.74
CA ALA A 168 6.98 -1.79 14.28
C ALA A 168 8.00 -2.87 13.88
N ARG A 169 9.18 -2.89 14.52
CA ARG A 169 10.20 -3.91 14.27
C ARG A 169 9.76 -5.30 14.72
N ALA A 170 9.13 -5.39 15.89
CA ALA A 170 8.58 -6.65 16.37
C ALA A 170 7.47 -7.18 15.45
N THR A 171 6.62 -6.30 14.91
CA THR A 171 5.56 -6.70 13.98
C THR A 171 6.13 -7.13 12.63
N ASP A 172 7.14 -6.42 12.11
CA ASP A 172 7.79 -6.79 10.85
C ASP A 172 8.42 -8.18 10.95
N LEU A 173 9.17 -8.44 12.02
CA LEU A 173 9.81 -9.74 12.24
C LEU A 173 8.80 -10.84 12.58
N ALA A 174 7.73 -10.54 13.30
CA ALA A 174 6.69 -11.53 13.61
C ALA A 174 5.87 -11.92 12.37
N ASN A 175 5.77 -11.01 11.39
CA ASN A 175 5.13 -11.25 10.10
C ASN A 175 5.95 -12.17 9.19
N ASP A 176 7.26 -12.25 9.40
CA ASP A 176 8.13 -13.20 8.70
C ASP A 176 7.90 -14.63 9.21
N ASP A 177 7.99 -15.62 8.31
CA ASP A 177 7.88 -17.05 8.59
C ASP A 177 6.60 -17.54 9.28
N LEU A 178 5.45 -16.90 9.06
CA LEU A 178 4.19 -17.38 9.63
C LEU A 178 3.73 -18.68 8.99
N PRO A 179 2.99 -19.55 9.69
CA PRO A 179 2.42 -20.74 9.06
C PRO A 179 1.51 -20.34 7.90
N ARG A 180 1.58 -21.09 6.79
CA ARG A 180 0.78 -20.84 5.60
C ARG A 180 -0.72 -20.81 5.94
N SER A 181 -1.44 -19.83 5.41
CA SER A 181 -2.90 -19.76 5.56
C SER A 181 -3.57 -20.92 4.80
N PRO A 182 -4.58 -21.60 5.40
CA PRO A 182 -5.31 -22.67 4.73
C PRO A 182 -6.07 -22.19 3.47
N ARG A 183 -6.26 -20.89 3.32
CA ARG A 183 -6.95 -20.28 2.17
C ARG A 183 -6.04 -20.07 0.96
N THR A 184 -4.73 -20.00 1.15
CA THR A 184 -3.79 -19.65 0.09
C THR A 184 -3.25 -20.90 -0.58
N LYS A 185 -3.65 -21.11 -1.83
CA LYS A 185 -3.19 -22.21 -2.67
C LYS A 185 -1.69 -22.07 -3.03
N PRO A 186 -0.96 -23.18 -3.25
CA PRO A 186 0.39 -23.17 -3.80
C PRO A 186 0.46 -22.58 -5.19
N SER A 187 1.52 -21.80 -5.44
CA SER A 187 1.82 -21.26 -6.77
C SER A 187 2.24 -22.40 -7.70
N ALA A 188 2.10 -22.21 -9.01
CA ALA A 188 2.56 -23.18 -10.00
C ALA A 188 4.06 -23.44 -9.86
N ASP A 189 4.85 -22.40 -9.58
CA ASP A 189 6.29 -22.52 -9.38
C ASP A 189 6.63 -23.32 -8.11
N GLU A 190 5.91 -23.08 -7.00
CA GLU A 190 6.08 -23.85 -5.75
C GLU A 190 5.81 -25.34 -5.97
N LEU A 191 4.77 -25.66 -6.72
CA LEU A 191 4.42 -27.04 -7.07
C LEU A 191 5.44 -27.65 -8.04
N PHE A 192 5.93 -26.87 -8.99
CA PHE A 192 6.94 -27.32 -9.94
C PHE A 192 8.26 -27.62 -9.24
N ASP A 193 8.71 -26.74 -8.36
CA ASP A 193 9.91 -26.94 -7.57
C ASP A 193 9.77 -28.15 -6.65
N GLU A 194 8.58 -28.38 -6.06
CA GLU A 194 8.30 -29.60 -5.29
C GLU A 194 8.42 -30.87 -6.15
N ILE A 195 7.97 -30.83 -7.41
CA ILE A 195 8.14 -31.93 -8.38
C ILE A 195 9.63 -32.13 -8.73
N LEU A 196 10.42 -31.04 -8.78
CA LEU A 196 11.88 -31.10 -8.96
C LEU A 196 12.64 -31.56 -7.70
N GLY A 197 11.95 -31.77 -6.57
CA GLY A 197 12.53 -32.26 -5.31
C GLY A 197 12.86 -31.18 -4.29
N ALA A 198 12.42 -29.94 -4.48
CA ALA A 198 12.49 -28.90 -3.46
C ALA A 198 11.58 -29.23 -2.26
N LYS A 199 11.94 -28.74 -1.08
CA LYS A 199 11.10 -28.92 0.13
C LYS A 199 9.84 -28.04 0.03
N PRO A 200 8.67 -28.54 0.42
CA PRO A 200 7.44 -27.77 0.38
C PRO A 200 7.54 -26.56 1.30
N ILE A 201 7.19 -25.38 0.77
CA ILE A 201 7.19 -24.12 1.52
C ILE A 201 6.01 -24.11 2.47
N LYS A 202 6.30 -24.25 3.78
CA LYS A 202 5.30 -24.29 4.87
C LYS A 202 5.06 -22.93 5.51
N THR A 203 5.98 -22.00 5.32
CA THR A 203 5.92 -20.67 5.91
C THR A 203 5.62 -19.62 4.84
N SER A 204 4.96 -18.54 5.23
CA SER A 204 4.57 -17.45 4.36
C SER A 204 4.58 -16.15 5.14
N ARG A 205 4.99 -15.06 4.49
CA ARG A 205 4.94 -13.73 5.08
C ARG A 205 3.49 -13.26 5.25
N GLY A 206 3.17 -12.72 6.41
CA GLY A 206 1.87 -12.11 6.70
C GLY A 206 1.95 -10.59 6.72
N ASP A 207 0.79 -9.94 6.68
CA ASP A 207 0.65 -8.48 6.78
C ASP A 207 -0.25 -8.14 7.98
N TYR A 208 0.05 -8.70 9.15
CA TYR A 208 -0.73 -8.45 10.36
C TYR A 208 -0.23 -7.20 11.07
N VAL A 209 -1.18 -6.35 11.48
CA VAL A 209 -0.92 -5.14 12.27
C VAL A 209 -1.73 -5.24 13.56
N PRO A 210 -1.09 -5.38 14.74
CA PRO A 210 -1.80 -5.53 15.99
C PRO A 210 -2.38 -4.18 16.46
N GLU A 211 -3.60 -4.24 16.97
CA GLU A 211 -4.24 -3.14 17.67
C GLU A 211 -3.88 -3.21 19.15
N LEU A 212 -3.34 -2.13 19.71
CA LEU A 212 -2.99 -2.03 21.12
C LEU A 212 -4.18 -1.45 21.89
N ASN A 213 -4.83 -2.30 22.67
CA ASN A 213 -5.85 -1.92 23.62
C ASN A 213 -5.23 -1.93 25.03
N ALA A 214 -4.83 -0.76 25.51
CA ALA A 214 -4.41 -0.59 26.89
C ALA A 214 -5.68 -0.63 27.76
N LEU A 215 -5.92 -1.75 28.43
CA LEU A 215 -6.86 -1.76 29.54
C LEU A 215 -6.16 -1.00 30.66
N GLU A 216 -6.57 0.25 30.88
CA GLU A 216 -6.17 1.00 32.07
C GLU A 216 -6.47 0.12 33.27
N ALA A 217 -5.42 -0.33 33.96
CA ALA A 217 -5.57 -1.09 35.18
C ALA A 217 -6.39 -0.21 36.11
N ALA A 218 -7.63 -0.65 36.42
CA ALA A 218 -8.48 0.04 37.36
C ALA A 218 -7.63 0.36 38.59
N GLU A 219 -7.47 1.64 38.89
CA GLU A 219 -6.67 2.09 40.03
C GLU A 219 -7.18 1.33 41.26
N TYR A 220 -6.37 0.42 41.77
CA TYR A 220 -6.68 -0.27 43.00
C TYR A 220 -6.52 0.78 44.09
N GLN A 221 -7.60 1.51 44.40
CA GLN A 221 -7.64 2.38 45.56
C GLN A 221 -7.34 1.48 46.75
N PRO A 222 -6.21 1.65 47.46
CA PRO A 222 -6.01 0.91 48.69
C PRO A 222 -7.18 1.28 49.58
N ALA A 223 -7.99 0.29 49.97
CA ALA A 223 -9.07 0.50 50.91
C ALA A 223 -8.49 1.25 52.10
N GLN A 224 -8.95 2.49 52.31
CA GLN A 224 -8.47 3.30 53.41
C GLN A 224 -8.58 2.48 54.68
N PRO A 225 -7.56 2.45 55.55
CA PRO A 225 -7.68 1.73 56.81
C PRO A 225 -8.87 2.32 57.55
N VAL A 226 -9.93 1.52 57.71
CA VAL A 226 -11.07 1.88 58.53
C VAL A 226 -10.50 2.17 59.91
N LYS A 227 -10.49 3.44 60.30
CA LYS A 227 -10.10 3.86 61.64
C LYS A 227 -11.04 3.13 62.58
N GLY A 228 -10.53 2.17 63.34
CA GLY A 228 -11.33 1.49 64.34
C GLY A 228 -11.95 2.53 65.27
N ASP A 229 -13.25 2.45 65.49
CA ASP A 229 -13.95 3.39 66.34
C ASP A 229 -13.33 3.40 67.74
N ILE A 230 -13.17 4.60 68.30
CA ILE A 230 -12.50 4.83 69.59
C ILE A 230 -13.18 4.04 70.72
N ILE A 231 -14.48 3.75 70.57
CA ILE A 231 -15.30 2.99 71.52
C ILE A 231 -14.93 1.49 71.53
N ASP A 232 -14.47 0.92 70.41
CA ASP A 232 -13.97 -0.46 70.35
C ASP A 232 -12.57 -0.59 70.98
N ILE A 233 -11.76 0.46 70.89
CA ILE A 233 -10.42 0.51 71.51
C ILE A 233 -10.54 0.61 73.04
N LEU A 234 -11.45 1.44 73.54
CA LEU A 234 -11.67 1.63 74.98
C LEU A 234 -12.43 0.47 75.63
N SER A 235 -13.23 -0.28 74.88
CA SER A 235 -13.95 -1.45 75.39
C SER A 235 -13.12 -2.74 75.40
N GLY A 236 -11.83 -2.68 75.05
CA GLY A 236 -10.88 -3.80 75.14
C GLY A 236 -11.12 -4.93 74.15
N LYS A 237 -12.02 -4.75 73.17
CA LYS A 237 -12.30 -5.75 72.13
C LYS A 237 -11.41 -5.49 70.91
N ALA A 238 -10.20 -6.04 70.93
CA ALA A 238 -9.32 -6.00 69.77
C ALA A 238 -9.93 -6.80 68.59
N PRO A 239 -10.02 -6.24 67.37
CA PRO A 239 -10.47 -6.98 66.21
C PRO A 239 -9.42 -8.02 65.80
N LYS A 240 -9.82 -9.29 65.73
CA LYS A 240 -8.98 -10.37 65.19
C LYS A 240 -8.74 -10.12 63.70
N LYS A 241 -7.50 -9.76 63.32
CA LYS A 241 -7.05 -9.72 61.93
C LYS A 241 -7.19 -11.12 61.32
N ALA A 242 -8.02 -11.26 60.29
CA ALA A 242 -7.97 -12.40 59.39
C ALA A 242 -6.66 -12.35 58.57
N PRO A 243 -5.99 -13.49 58.32
CA PRO A 243 -4.81 -13.51 57.46
C PRO A 243 -5.25 -13.27 56.02
N ARG A 244 -4.90 -12.11 55.48
CA ARG A 244 -5.06 -11.81 54.06
C ARG A 244 -3.97 -12.58 53.32
N ALA A 245 -4.36 -13.57 52.52
CA ALA A 245 -3.46 -14.35 51.70
C ALA A 245 -2.59 -13.43 50.84
N ALA A 246 -1.28 -13.46 51.08
CA ALA A 246 -0.29 -12.79 50.27
C ALA A 246 -0.03 -13.64 49.02
N PHE A 247 -0.82 -13.42 47.98
CA PHE A 247 -0.45 -13.70 46.59
C PHE A 247 -0.94 -12.52 45.76
N ALA A 248 -0.27 -11.39 45.93
CA ALA A 248 -0.25 -10.33 44.93
C ALA A 248 1.18 -10.33 44.39
N GLU A 249 1.37 -10.93 43.22
CA GLU A 249 2.58 -10.70 42.44
C GLU A 249 2.74 -9.19 42.29
N GLN A 250 3.76 -8.64 42.93
CA GLN A 250 4.18 -7.26 42.75
C GLN A 250 4.71 -7.13 41.34
N TYR A 251 3.81 -6.83 40.41
CA TYR A 251 4.21 -6.33 39.11
C TYR A 251 4.82 -4.93 39.32
N PRO A 252 6.06 -4.67 38.89
CA PRO A 252 6.68 -3.37 39.06
C PRO A 252 5.87 -2.30 38.34
N ALA A 253 5.85 -1.09 38.91
CA ALA A 253 5.17 0.07 38.36
C ALA A 253 5.56 0.27 36.88
N GLY A 254 4.60 -0.01 35.98
CA GLY A 254 4.81 -0.10 34.53
C GLY A 254 4.17 -1.33 33.87
N SER A 255 3.67 -2.30 34.65
CA SER A 255 2.98 -3.48 34.14
C SER A 255 1.47 -3.26 33.96
N ALA A 256 1.09 -2.27 33.16
CA ALA A 256 -0.26 -2.32 32.57
C ALA A 256 -0.27 -3.52 31.61
N ALA A 257 -1.20 -4.45 31.83
CA ALA A 257 -1.38 -5.63 30.99
C ALA A 257 -1.92 -5.18 29.62
N ASN A 258 -1.04 -4.71 28.74
CA ASN A 258 -1.41 -4.22 27.42
C ASN A 258 -1.96 -5.37 26.58
N VAL A 259 -3.19 -5.26 26.12
CA VAL A 259 -3.87 -6.29 25.34
C VAL A 259 -3.66 -5.97 23.86
N PHE A 260 -3.02 -6.87 23.14
CA PHE A 260 -2.82 -6.78 21.70
C PHE A 260 -3.89 -7.62 21.01
N SER A 261 -4.70 -7.00 20.16
CA SER A 261 -5.76 -7.66 19.41
C SER A 261 -5.51 -7.65 17.90
N LEU A 262 -5.92 -8.72 17.23
CA LEU A 262 -5.91 -8.85 15.78
C LEU A 262 -7.29 -9.28 15.28
N THR A 263 -7.77 -8.61 14.23
CA THR A 263 -8.98 -8.99 13.50
C THR A 263 -8.60 -9.74 12.24
N VAL A 264 -8.99 -11.01 12.14
CA VAL A 264 -8.54 -11.93 11.09
C VAL A 264 -9.74 -12.72 10.55
N PRO A 265 -9.81 -13.05 9.24
CA PRO A 265 -10.87 -13.91 8.71
C PRO A 265 -10.90 -15.31 9.35
N VAL A 266 -12.08 -15.95 9.41
CA VAL A 266 -12.22 -17.34 9.89
C VAL A 266 -11.27 -18.27 9.11
N GLY A 267 -10.52 -19.08 9.86
CA GLY A 267 -9.56 -20.05 9.34
C GLY A 267 -8.09 -19.69 9.58
N ASP A 268 -7.78 -18.39 9.77
CA ASP A 268 -6.41 -17.91 10.01
C ASP A 268 -6.12 -17.68 11.51
N GLU A 269 -6.97 -18.19 12.41
CA GLU A 269 -6.85 -18.00 13.87
C GLU A 269 -5.54 -18.54 14.43
N THR A 270 -5.09 -19.72 13.96
CA THR A 270 -3.83 -20.33 14.38
C THR A 270 -2.64 -19.46 13.98
N ARG A 271 -2.68 -18.90 12.76
CA ARG A 271 -1.68 -17.98 12.25
C ARG A 271 -1.62 -16.69 13.08
N ALA A 272 -2.79 -16.14 13.42
CA ALA A 272 -2.92 -14.96 14.27
C ALA A 272 -2.37 -15.20 15.69
N ARG A 273 -2.63 -16.37 16.30
CA ARG A 273 -2.07 -16.75 17.60
C ARG A 273 -0.55 -16.85 17.57
N VAL A 274 0.00 -17.54 16.57
CA VAL A 274 1.45 -17.67 16.39
C VAL A 274 2.11 -16.30 16.21
N PHE A 275 1.47 -15.40 15.44
CA PHE A 275 1.96 -14.03 15.31
C PHE A 275 2.01 -13.30 16.66
N LEU A 276 0.93 -13.32 17.44
CA LEU A 276 0.89 -12.64 18.74
C LEU A 276 1.88 -13.26 19.74
N ASP A 277 2.04 -14.58 19.72
CA ASP A 277 3.04 -15.27 20.52
C ASP A 277 4.47 -14.86 20.14
N ARG A 278 4.75 -14.67 18.85
CA ARG A 278 6.05 -14.17 18.39
C ARG A 278 6.29 -12.71 18.77
N VAL A 279 5.29 -11.85 18.62
CA VAL A 279 5.41 -10.45 19.09
C VAL A 279 5.70 -10.43 20.59
N LYS A 280 5.01 -11.28 21.36
CA LYS A 280 5.27 -11.45 22.79
C LYS A 280 6.72 -11.87 23.05
N THR A 281 7.22 -12.93 22.40
CA THR A 281 8.60 -13.40 22.63
C THR A 281 9.64 -12.35 22.24
N LEU A 282 9.48 -11.66 21.11
CA LEU A 282 10.40 -10.62 20.65
C LEU A 282 10.48 -9.45 21.65
N LEU A 283 9.36 -9.03 22.22
CA LEU A 283 9.32 -7.94 23.19
C LEU A 283 9.81 -8.35 24.58
N THR A 284 9.63 -9.62 24.98
CA THR A 284 10.02 -10.10 26.32
C THR A 284 11.44 -10.63 26.43
N VAL A 285 11.94 -11.35 25.41
CA VAL A 285 13.23 -12.05 25.51
C VAL A 285 14.38 -11.07 25.25
N GLU A 286 14.40 -10.39 24.11
CA GLU A 286 15.51 -9.51 23.71
C GLU A 286 15.05 -8.28 22.90
N PRO A 287 14.39 -7.29 23.52
CA PRO A 287 13.96 -6.09 22.79
C PRO A 287 15.13 -5.24 22.27
N GLY A 288 16.35 -5.43 22.79
CA GLY A 288 17.55 -4.74 22.30
C GLY A 288 17.92 -5.11 20.86
N ARG A 289 17.64 -6.35 20.43
CA ARG A 289 17.89 -6.81 19.05
C ARG A 289 16.99 -6.12 18.03
N LEU A 290 15.88 -5.53 18.46
CA LEU A 290 14.95 -4.83 17.56
C LEU A 290 15.47 -3.46 17.10
N VAL A 291 16.49 -2.92 17.78
CA VAL A 291 17.00 -1.55 17.55
C VAL A 291 18.40 -1.56 16.94
N LEU A 292 19.21 -2.59 17.23
CA LEU A 292 20.55 -2.80 16.68
C LEU A 292 20.49 -3.33 15.24
#